data_AF-A0A929I0W2-F1
#
_entry.id   AF-A0A929I0W2-F1
#
_cell.length_a   1.000
_cell.length_b   1.000
_cell.length_c   1.000
_cell.angle_alpha   90.00
_cell.angle_beta   90.00
_cell.angle_gamma   90.00
#
_symmetry.space_group_name_H-M   'P 1'
#
loop_
_entity.id
_entity.type
_entity.pdbx_description
1 polymer ?
#
loop_
_entity_poly.entity_id
_entity_poly.type
_entity_poly.pdbx_seq_one_letter_code
_entity_poly.pdbx_strand_id
1 'polypeptide(L)' 'MGKTFQKPEALADTFTHYCPGCTHGIAHRLVAEVIDELGIRGRTVGIAPVGCAVLMYNYFTFDFQEA' A
#
# COMPACT_ATOMS: atom_id res chain seq x y z
N MET A 1 27.41 0.48 2.81
CA MET A 1 26.39 0.72 1.77
C MET A 1 25.03 0.44 2.40
N GLY A 2 24.33 1.47 2.88
CA GLY A 2 22.99 1.29 3.45
C GLY A 2 22.03 0.83 2.35
N LYS A 3 21.07 -0.05 2.68
CA LYS A 3 20.01 -0.47 1.76
C LYS A 3 19.28 0.77 1.25
N THR A 4 19.54 1.20 0.01
CA THR A 4 18.94 2.39 -0.62
C THR A 4 17.45 2.21 -0.93
N PHE A 5 16.96 0.97 -0.94
CA PHE A 5 15.56 0.66 -1.12
C PHE A 5 15.15 -0.44 -0.14
N GLN A 6 14.09 -0.21 0.64
CA GLN A 6 13.40 -1.21 1.43
C GLN A 6 11.91 -1.15 1.09
N LYS A 7 11.24 -2.30 1.11
CA LYS A 7 9.80 -2.37 0.96
C LYS A 7 9.16 -1.71 2.20
N PRO A 8 8.15 -0.83 2.03
CA PRO A 8 7.42 -0.26 3.16
C PRO A 8 6.81 -1.36 4.03
N GLU A 9 6.90 -1.23 5.34
CA GLU A 9 6.22 -2.14 6.25
C GLU A 9 4.69 -1.98 6.20
N ALA A 10 4.20 -0.81 5.77
CA ALA A 10 2.80 -0.59 5.45
C ALA A 10 2.30 -1.41 4.24
N LEU A 11 3.18 -2.08 3.47
CA LEU A 11 2.80 -2.98 2.38
C LEU A 11 3.10 -4.46 2.69
N ALA A 12 2.10 -5.30 2.46
CA ALA A 12 2.17 -6.74 2.62
C ALA A 12 3.12 -7.39 1.61
N ASP A 13 3.75 -8.49 2.01
CA ASP A 13 4.61 -9.27 1.12
C ASP A 13 3.82 -10.22 0.20
N THR A 14 3.09 -9.61 -0.74
CA THR A 14 2.23 -10.31 -1.69
C THR A 14 2.35 -9.75 -3.10
N PHE A 15 1.98 -10.56 -4.08
CA PHE A 15 1.86 -10.12 -5.47
C PHE A 15 0.59 -9.28 -5.66
N THR A 16 0.71 -8.21 -6.45
CA THR A 16 -0.44 -7.38 -6.81
C THR A 16 -1.06 -7.86 -8.11
N HIS A 17 -2.37 -7.68 -8.26
CA HIS A 17 -3.12 -8.02 -9.47
C HIS A 17 -3.04 -6.95 -10.57
N TYR A 18 -2.20 -5.93 -10.35
CA TYR A 18 -2.09 -4.78 -11.24
C TYR A 18 -1.38 -5.12 -12.54
N CYS A 19 -1.93 -4.59 -13.64
CA CYS A 19 -1.36 -4.76 -14.98
C CYS A 19 0.07 -4.20 -15.05
N PRO A 20 0.98 -4.84 -15.79
CA PRO A 20 2.30 -4.29 -16.08
C PRO A 20 2.18 -2.90 -16.70
N GLY A 21 2.92 -1.93 -16.15
CA GLY A 21 2.91 -0.54 -16.64
C GLY A 21 1.78 0.35 -16.10
N CYS A 22 0.81 -0.19 -15.35
CA CYS A 22 -0.14 0.68 -14.65
C CYS A 22 0.47 1.26 -13.37
N THR A 23 -0.02 2.42 -12.94
CA THR A 23 0.58 3.19 -11.84
C THR A 23 0.05 2.84 -10.46
N HIS A 24 -0.93 1.93 -10.33
CA HIS A 24 -1.53 1.60 -9.04
C HIS A 24 -0.52 1.04 -8.03
N GLY A 25 0.36 0.14 -8.47
CA GLY A 25 1.41 -0.41 -7.60
C GLY A 25 2.39 0.66 -7.11
N ILE A 26 2.72 1.64 -7.97
CA ILE A 26 3.58 2.77 -7.61
C ILE A 26 2.84 3.68 -6.61
N ALA A 27 1.58 4.02 -6.88
CA ALA A 27 0.78 4.85 -6.00
C ALA A 27 0.64 4.23 -4.59
N HIS A 28 0.37 2.93 -4.50
CA HIS A 28 0.30 2.22 -3.23
C HIS A 28 1.62 2.28 -2.46
N ARG A 29 2.73 2.08 -3.17
CA ARG A 29 4.06 2.16 -2.57
C ARG A 29 4.35 3.55 -2.01
N LEU A 30 4.09 4.62 -2.78
CA LEU A 30 4.31 5.98 -2.32
C LEU A 30 3.45 6.31 -1.09
N VAL A 31 2.19 5.89 -1.08
CA VAL A 31 1.31 6.07 0.09
C VAL A 31 1.86 5.31 1.30
N ALA A 32 2.33 4.07 1.12
CA ALA A 32 2.89 3.27 2.19
C ALA A 32 4.21 3.84 2.75
N GLU A 33 5.10 4.33 1.88
CA GLU A 33 6.34 5.01 2.28
C GLU A 33 6.00 6.21 3.19
N VAL A 34 5.04 7.04 2.80
CA VAL A 34 4.61 8.20 3.61
C VAL A 34 3.95 7.77 4.93
N ILE A 35 3.15 6.71 4.96
CA ILE A 35 2.53 6.19 6.19
C ILE A 35 3.60 5.72 7.20
N ASP A 36 4.62 5.03 6.71
CA ASP A 36 5.73 4.56 7.53
C ASP A 36 6.61 5.72 8.00
N GLU A 37 6.93 6.68 7.13
CA GLU A 37 7.67 7.90 7.46
C GLU A 37 6.99 8.72 8.56
N LEU A 38 5.66 8.81 8.51
CA LEU A 38 4.86 9.50 9.52
C LEU A 38 4.65 8.65 10.79
N GLY A 39 4.96 7.36 10.76
CA GLY A 39 4.76 6.44 11.90
C GLY A 39 3.29 6.25 12.28
N ILE A 40 2.35 6.43 11.34
CA ILE A 40 0.90 6.45 11.62
C ILE A 40 0.17 5.14 11.35
N ARG A 41 0.85 4.10 10.85
CA ARG A 41 0.23 2.81 10.48
C ARG A 41 -0.77 2.26 11.51
N GLY A 42 -0.40 2.25 12.81
CA GLY A 42 -1.24 1.72 13.89
C GLY A 42 -2.49 2.54 14.23
N ARG A 43 -2.72 3.67 13.55
CA ARG A 43 -3.90 4.54 13.70
C ARG A 43 -4.52 4.94 12.37
N THR A 44 -4.16 4.24 11.29
CA THR A 44 -4.69 4.48 9.94
C THR A 44 -5.71 3.40 9.61
N VAL A 45 -6.87 3.81 9.11
CA VAL A 45 -7.83 2.92 8.45
C VAL A 45 -8.01 3.42 7.02
N GLY A 46 -7.85 2.53 6.05
CA GLY A 46 -8.03 2.84 4.63
C GLY A 46 -9.48 2.65 4.18
N ILE A 47 -9.85 3.33 3.08
CA ILE A 47 -11.12 3.11 2.38
C ILE A 47 -10.78 2.57 1.00
N ALA A 48 -11.18 1.34 0.69
CA ALA A 48 -10.93 0.73 -0.60
C ALA A 48 -12.00 1.20 -1.61
N PRO A 49 -11.60 1.83 -2.74
CA PRO A 49 -12.55 2.36 -3.71
C PRO A 49 -13.09 1.26 -4.64
N VAL A 50 -14.18 1.55 -5.36
CA VAL A 50 -14.64 0.69 -6.46
C VAL A 50 -13.70 0.78 -7.66
N GLY A 51 -13.35 -0.37 -8.24
CA GLY A 51 -12.53 -0.48 -9.46
C GLY A 51 -11.28 -1.32 -9.26
N CYS A 52 -10.26 -1.15 -10.12
CA CYS A 52 -9.03 -1.95 -10.05
C CYS A 52 -8.33 -1.86 -8.68
N ALA A 53 -8.45 -0.71 -8.00
CA ALA A 53 -7.85 -0.45 -6.70
C ALA A 53 -8.64 -1.03 -5.51
N VAL A 54 -9.80 -1.65 -5.72
CA VAL A 54 -10.60 -2.24 -4.63
C VAL A 54 -9.79 -3.23 -3.79
N LEU A 55 -8.84 -3.93 -4.42
CA LEU A 55 -8.00 -4.94 -3.78
C LEU A 55 -6.94 -4.34 -2.81
N MET A 56 -6.94 -3.03 -2.57
CA MET A 56 -6.06 -2.33 -1.63
C MET A 56 -5.98 -2.99 -0.26
N TYR A 57 -7.11 -3.48 0.27
CA TYR A 57 -7.17 -4.14 1.58
C TYR A 57 -6.33 -5.42 1.67
N ASN A 58 -5.97 -6.03 0.53
CA ASN A 58 -5.06 -7.19 0.50
C ASN A 58 -3.58 -6.81 0.47
N TYR A 59 -3.27 -5.54 0.19
CA TYR A 59 -1.90 -5.10 -0.07
C TYR A 59 -1.31 -4.26 1.04
N PHE A 60 -2.13 -3.57 1.83
CA PHE A 60 -1.67 -2.80 2.99
C PHE A 60 -1.74 -3.64 4.26
N THR A 61 -0.87 -3.34 5.22
CA THR A 61 -0.76 -4.09 6.50
C THR A 61 -1.56 -3.46 7.65
N PHE A 62 -2.53 -2.61 7.33
CA PHE A 62 -3.46 -2.00 8.28
C PHE A 62 -4.89 -2.17 7.77
N ASP A 63 -5.87 -1.87 8.62
CA ASP A 63 -7.28 -2.18 8.35
C ASP A 63 -7.87 -1.30 7.24
N PHE A 64 -8.80 -1.88 6.48
CA PHE A 64 -9.53 -1.20 5.41
C PHE A 64 -11.02 -1.47 5.53
N GLN A 65 -11.83 -0.50 5.10
CA GLN A 65 -13.25 -0.66 4.82
C GLN A 65 -13.48 -0.59 3.31
N GLU A 66 -14.26 -1.52 2.76
CA GLU A 66 -14.73 -1.44 1.38
C GLU A 66 -15.86 -0.41 1.27
N ALA A 67 -15.76 0.48 0.27
CA ALA A 67 -16.72 1.55 0.01
C ALA A 67 -17.91 1.09 -0.85
#